data_AF-A0A3C0W683-F1
#
_entry.id   AF-A0A3C0W683-F1
#
_cell.length_a   1.000
_cell.length_b   1.000
_cell.length_c   1.000
_cell.angle_alpha   90.00
_cell.angle_beta   90.00
_cell.angle_gamma   90.00
#
_symmetry.space_group_name_H-M   'P 1'
#
loop_
_entity.id
_entity.type
_entity.pdbx_description
1 polymer ?
#
loop_
_entity_poly.entity_id
_entity_poly.type
_entity_poly.pdbx_seq_one_letter_code
_entity_poly.pdbx_strand_id
1 'polypeptide(L)'
;MVGLFCWLGRMQDDNWELINGQDAHDIEVLNYTNQINVIEAMLKLFLNRGGATEHGCPLVPNCQTLRELHRTGTLFLLHRPGEYRGEPVYVVKNDGTLVYTPPAAEEVDDHMAKFEEELGGTWGAPPITVAAFALWRINWIHPFKNGNGRTARAFAYACLCLKFGFLLPGTKTVIDLIMVNRPEYQDALRVADRTFAEAGIPDLSKMEEFLTRLLVEQLSSTEPPEAEADPAAPR
;
A
#
# COMPACT_ATOMS: atom_id res chain seq x y z
N MET A 1 -21.16 6.89 -19.91
CA MET A 1 -20.86 7.96 -20.88
C MET A 1 -20.01 9.00 -20.15
N VAL A 2 -18.72 9.04 -20.51
CA VAL A 2 -17.67 10.04 -20.23
C VAL A 2 -17.71 10.79 -18.88
N GLY A 3 -16.84 10.36 -17.96
CA GLY A 3 -16.35 11.17 -16.84
C GLY A 3 -14.82 11.26 -16.89
N LEU A 4 -14.33 12.09 -17.81
CA LEU A 4 -12.94 12.47 -17.97
C LEU A 4 -12.47 13.21 -16.71
N PHE A 5 -11.65 12.60 -15.85
CA PHE A 5 -10.92 13.33 -14.81
C PHE A 5 -9.43 13.33 -15.11
N CYS A 6 -9.04 14.37 -15.83
CA CYS A 6 -7.68 14.77 -16.11
C CYS A 6 -7.03 15.36 -14.85
N TRP A 7 -5.83 14.86 -14.55
CA TRP A 7 -4.70 15.51 -13.86
C TRP A 7 -4.75 15.76 -12.35
N LEU A 8 -3.97 14.94 -11.63
CA LEU A 8 -3.15 15.33 -10.47
C LEU A 8 -1.71 14.86 -10.72
N GLY A 9 -0.80 15.82 -10.95
CA GLY A 9 0.66 15.74 -10.85
C GLY A 9 1.36 14.40 -11.16
N ARG A 10 1.70 14.19 -12.43
CA ARG A 10 2.52 13.07 -12.94
C ARG A 10 3.87 12.96 -12.22
N MET A 11 4.12 11.80 -11.61
CA MET A 11 5.40 11.14 -11.76
C MET A 11 5.08 9.89 -12.58
N GLN A 12 5.26 10.01 -13.90
CA GLN A 12 5.24 8.86 -14.78
C GLN A 12 6.47 8.03 -14.40
N ASP A 13 6.27 6.85 -13.82
CA ASP A 13 7.34 5.84 -13.79
C ASP A 13 7.53 5.37 -15.24
N ASP A 14 8.18 6.17 -16.09
CA ASP A 14 8.51 5.82 -17.48
C ASP A 14 9.73 4.87 -17.55
N ASN A 15 10.01 4.16 -16.46
CA ASN A 15 11.13 3.23 -16.34
C ASN A 15 10.62 1.80 -16.10
N TRP A 16 9.65 1.41 -16.91
CA TRP A 16 9.18 0.04 -16.99
C TRP A 16 10.03 -0.78 -17.95
N GLU A 17 10.17 -2.07 -17.63
CA GLU A 17 11.05 -2.96 -18.37
C GLU A 17 10.40 -3.51 -19.64
N LEU A 18 9.08 -3.70 -19.61
CA LEU A 18 8.34 -4.34 -20.70
C LEU A 18 7.68 -3.34 -21.67
N ILE A 19 7.17 -2.23 -21.16
CA ILE A 19 6.39 -1.26 -21.95
C ILE A 19 6.39 0.10 -21.26
N ASN A 20 6.48 1.19 -22.02
CA ASN A 20 6.49 2.57 -21.50
C ASN A 20 5.46 3.44 -22.22
N GLY A 21 5.23 4.66 -21.72
CA GLY A 21 4.28 5.60 -22.31
C GLY A 21 2.82 5.32 -21.92
N GLN A 22 1.88 5.73 -22.77
CA GLN A 22 0.45 5.70 -22.43
C GLN A 22 -0.07 4.28 -22.14
N ASP A 23 0.33 3.29 -22.92
CA ASP A 23 -0.12 1.90 -22.71
C ASP A 23 0.36 1.34 -21.37
N ALA A 24 1.58 1.69 -20.94
CA ALA A 24 2.08 1.32 -19.63
C ALA A 24 1.26 1.96 -18.51
N HIS A 25 0.88 3.23 -18.68
CA HIS A 25 0.02 3.93 -17.73
C HIS A 25 -1.38 3.31 -17.64
N ASP A 26 -1.97 2.93 -18.77
CA ASP A 26 -3.26 2.26 -18.80
C ASP A 26 -3.19 0.89 -18.09
N ILE A 27 -2.08 0.15 -18.26
CA ILE A 27 -1.82 -1.10 -17.52
C ILE A 27 -1.64 -0.84 -16.01
N GLU A 28 -0.98 0.25 -15.60
CA GLU A 28 -0.87 0.62 -14.18
C GLU A 28 -2.25 0.81 -13.53
N VAL A 29 -3.18 1.47 -14.23
CA VAL A 29 -4.56 1.69 -13.76
C VAL A 29 -5.32 0.37 -13.64
N LEU A 30 -5.16 -0.53 -14.62
CA LEU A 30 -5.75 -1.88 -14.55
C LEU A 30 -5.17 -2.68 -13.38
N ASN A 31 -3.86 -2.64 -13.18
CA ASN A 31 -3.17 -3.31 -12.09
C ASN A 31 -3.57 -2.77 -10.72
N TYR A 32 -3.81 -1.45 -10.61
CA TYR A 32 -4.34 -0.86 -9.38
C TYR A 32 -5.71 -1.46 -9.01
N THR A 33 -6.63 -1.57 -9.98
CA THR A 33 -7.93 -2.21 -9.76
C THR A 33 -7.77 -3.68 -9.36
N ASN A 34 -6.85 -4.39 -10.01
CA ASN A 34 -6.54 -5.78 -9.65
C ASN A 34 -6.00 -5.91 -8.22
N GLN A 35 -5.20 -4.95 -7.73
CA GLN A 35 -4.71 -4.98 -6.35
C GLN A 35 -5.86 -4.89 -5.34
N ILE A 36 -6.88 -4.07 -5.59
CA ILE A 36 -8.08 -4.01 -4.73
C ILE A 36 -8.81 -5.36 -4.71
N ASN A 37 -9.00 -5.98 -5.87
CA ASN A 37 -9.61 -7.31 -5.97
C ASN A 37 -8.81 -8.38 -5.20
N VAL A 38 -7.48 -8.33 -5.28
CA VAL A 38 -6.58 -9.24 -4.54
C VAL A 38 -6.66 -8.99 -3.03
N ILE A 39 -6.74 -7.73 -2.59
CA ILE A 39 -6.93 -7.39 -1.17
C ILE A 39 -8.25 -7.97 -0.66
N GLU A 40 -9.34 -7.83 -1.41
CA GLU A 40 -10.64 -8.39 -1.04
C GLU A 40 -10.60 -9.94 -1.00
N ALA A 41 -9.98 -10.58 -1.99
CA ALA A 41 -9.82 -12.03 -2.01
C ALA A 41 -8.97 -12.54 -0.84
N MET A 42 -7.87 -11.85 -0.53
CA MET A 42 -7.01 -12.14 0.62
C MET A 42 -7.79 -11.99 1.93
N LEU A 43 -8.54 -10.91 2.09
CA LEU A 43 -9.39 -10.70 3.27
C LEU A 43 -10.37 -11.87 3.47
N LYS A 44 -11.08 -12.29 2.41
CA LYS A 44 -12.00 -13.44 2.45
C LYS A 44 -11.27 -14.72 2.86
N LEU A 45 -10.09 -14.99 2.28
CA LEU A 45 -9.27 -16.15 2.62
C LEU A 45 -8.83 -16.15 4.08
N PHE A 46 -8.34 -15.01 4.56
CA PHE A 46 -7.80 -14.87 5.92
C PHE A 46 -8.90 -14.98 6.97
N LEU A 47 -10.04 -14.32 6.76
CA LEU A 47 -11.19 -14.45 7.65
C LEU A 47 -11.81 -15.84 7.63
N ASN A 48 -11.81 -16.51 6.47
CA ASN A 48 -12.27 -17.90 6.38
C ASN A 48 -11.38 -18.87 7.17
N ARG A 49 -10.06 -18.65 7.18
CA ARG A 49 -9.09 -19.51 7.88
C ARG A 49 -8.93 -19.19 9.36
N GLY A 50 -8.83 -17.90 9.69
CA GLY A 50 -8.55 -17.42 11.05
C GLY A 50 -9.79 -17.10 11.87
N GLY A 51 -10.96 -17.02 11.23
CA GLY A 51 -12.15 -16.41 11.81
C GLY A 51 -12.05 -14.89 11.88
N ALA A 52 -13.18 -14.27 12.23
CA ALA A 52 -13.24 -12.86 12.60
C ALA A 52 -13.29 -12.75 14.13
N THR A 53 -12.54 -11.81 14.70
CA THR A 53 -12.58 -11.45 16.12
C THR A 53 -13.07 -10.02 16.29
N GLU A 54 -13.32 -9.59 17.53
CA GLU A 54 -13.61 -8.17 17.84
C GLU A 54 -12.47 -7.21 17.46
N HIS A 55 -11.26 -7.74 17.23
CA HIS A 55 -10.06 -7.00 16.81
C HIS A 55 -9.67 -7.28 15.35
N GLY A 56 -10.61 -7.80 14.55
CA GLY A 56 -10.40 -8.15 13.13
C GLY A 56 -9.83 -9.56 12.94
N CYS A 57 -9.03 -9.73 11.89
CA CYS A 57 -8.40 -11.01 11.57
C CYS A 57 -7.17 -11.27 12.46
N PRO A 58 -7.09 -12.44 13.14
CA PRO A 58 -5.95 -12.80 13.98
C PRO A 58 -4.73 -13.25 13.17
N LEU A 59 -4.92 -13.59 11.88
CA LEU A 59 -3.83 -14.02 11.00
C LEU A 59 -3.08 -12.81 10.44
N VAL A 60 -1.76 -12.88 10.48
CA VAL A 60 -0.84 -11.84 9.99
C VAL A 60 -0.49 -12.12 8.52
N PRO A 61 -0.58 -11.13 7.61
CA PRO A 61 -0.09 -11.30 6.24
C PRO A 61 1.43 -11.39 6.24
N ASN A 62 1.99 -12.17 5.32
CA ASN A 62 3.42 -12.50 5.30
C ASN A 62 4.11 -12.00 4.02
N CYS A 63 5.39 -12.33 3.84
CA CYS A 63 6.16 -11.95 2.66
C CYS A 63 5.57 -12.49 1.36
N GLN A 64 4.89 -13.65 1.38
CA GLN A 64 4.19 -14.17 0.20
C GLN A 64 3.05 -13.23 -0.20
N THR A 65 2.24 -12.78 0.76
CA THR A 65 1.18 -11.79 0.52
C THR A 65 1.74 -10.52 -0.11
N LEU A 66 2.87 -10.01 0.40
CA LEU A 66 3.53 -8.83 -0.16
C LEU A 66 3.95 -9.05 -1.63
N ARG A 67 4.54 -10.21 -1.93
CA ARG A 67 4.98 -10.58 -3.29
C ARG A 67 3.82 -10.72 -4.26
N GLU A 68 2.68 -11.24 -3.83
CA GLU A 68 1.47 -11.28 -4.66
C GLU A 68 0.92 -9.88 -4.94
N LEU A 69 0.84 -9.01 -3.93
CA LEU A 69 0.40 -7.62 -4.13
C LEU A 69 1.35 -6.86 -5.08
N HIS A 70 2.66 -7.09 -4.96
CA HIS A 70 3.63 -6.54 -5.90
C HIS A 70 3.40 -7.10 -7.31
N ARG A 71 3.31 -8.42 -7.45
CA ARG A 71 3.07 -9.09 -8.73
C ARG A 71 1.86 -8.53 -9.44
N THR A 72 0.74 -8.38 -8.73
CA THR A 72 -0.49 -7.81 -9.26
C THR A 72 -0.32 -6.34 -9.65
N GLY A 73 0.41 -5.55 -8.85
CA GLY A 73 0.64 -4.12 -9.10
C GLY A 73 1.60 -3.83 -10.27
N THR A 74 2.38 -4.82 -10.70
CA THR A 74 3.42 -4.65 -11.74
C THR A 74 3.29 -5.68 -12.88
N LEU A 75 2.15 -6.36 -12.97
CA LEU A 75 1.91 -7.37 -14.00
C LEU A 75 1.99 -6.73 -15.38
N PHE A 76 2.71 -7.37 -16.31
CA PHE A 76 2.99 -6.84 -17.67
C PHE A 76 3.80 -5.54 -17.73
N LEU A 77 4.36 -5.08 -16.61
CA LEU A 77 5.23 -3.89 -16.55
C LEU A 77 6.69 -4.24 -16.25
N LEU A 78 6.93 -5.34 -15.51
CA LEU A 78 8.26 -5.83 -15.14
C LEU A 78 8.53 -7.23 -15.68
N HIS A 79 9.80 -7.57 -15.88
CA HIS A 79 10.22 -8.91 -16.29
C HIS A 79 9.93 -9.97 -15.22
N ARG A 80 10.06 -9.58 -13.94
CA ARG A 80 9.95 -10.50 -12.79
C ARG A 80 9.00 -9.96 -11.69
N PRO A 81 7.69 -9.86 -11.96
CA PRO A 81 6.74 -9.38 -10.96
C PRO A 81 6.69 -10.30 -9.72
N GLY A 82 6.99 -9.72 -8.55
CA GLY A 82 6.92 -10.38 -7.25
C GLY A 82 8.23 -11.06 -6.84
N GLU A 83 9.32 -10.83 -7.55
CA GLU A 83 10.67 -11.25 -7.15
C GLU A 83 11.43 -10.08 -6.54
N TYR A 84 12.15 -10.34 -5.45
CA TYR A 84 13.04 -9.35 -4.86
C TYR A 84 14.18 -9.00 -5.82
N ARG A 85 14.69 -7.79 -5.68
CA ARG A 85 15.81 -7.30 -6.50
C ARG A 85 17.09 -8.05 -6.17
N GLY A 86 17.84 -8.41 -7.20
CA GLY A 86 19.21 -8.91 -7.08
C GLY A 86 20.27 -7.83 -7.35
N GLU A 87 19.85 -6.57 -7.53
CA GLU A 87 20.71 -5.45 -7.90
C GLU A 87 20.43 -4.21 -7.03
N PRO A 88 21.40 -3.29 -6.89
CA PRO A 88 21.19 -2.03 -6.21
C PRO A 88 20.12 -1.18 -6.91
N VAL A 89 19.32 -0.48 -6.10
CA VAL A 89 18.32 0.48 -6.57
C VAL A 89 18.44 1.77 -5.77
N TYR A 90 18.03 2.88 -6.36
CA TYR A 90 18.10 4.20 -5.74
C TYR A 90 16.78 4.91 -5.91
N VAL A 91 16.30 5.57 -4.85
CA VAL A 91 15.14 6.43 -4.96
C VAL A 91 15.62 7.79 -5.42
N VAL A 92 15.28 8.17 -6.64
CA VAL A 92 15.68 9.45 -7.25
C VAL A 92 14.46 10.29 -7.61
N LYS A 93 14.61 11.61 -7.63
CA LYS A 93 13.63 12.53 -8.22
C LYS A 93 13.76 12.54 -9.74
N ASN A 94 12.78 13.14 -10.42
CA ASN A 94 12.80 13.32 -11.88
C ASN A 94 14.00 14.15 -12.37
N ASP A 95 14.56 15.02 -11.53
CA ASP A 95 15.77 15.81 -11.82
C ASP A 95 17.08 15.03 -11.56
N GLY A 96 17.00 13.75 -11.20
CA GLY A 96 18.13 12.89 -10.88
C GLY A 96 18.65 13.03 -9.44
N THR A 97 18.06 13.88 -8.61
CA THR A 97 18.48 14.04 -7.21
C THR A 97 18.23 12.76 -6.43
N LEU A 98 19.28 12.21 -5.81
CA LEU A 98 19.18 11.08 -4.88
C LEU A 98 18.36 11.48 -3.66
N VAL A 99 17.29 10.73 -3.38
CA VAL A 99 16.39 10.92 -2.24
C VAL A 99 16.73 9.96 -1.11
N TYR A 100 16.94 8.68 -1.46
CA TYR A 100 17.15 7.63 -0.48
C TYR A 100 17.94 6.47 -1.11
N THR A 101 18.83 5.88 -0.30
CA THR A 101 19.59 4.68 -0.64
C THR A 101 19.11 3.55 0.28
N PRO A 102 18.35 2.57 -0.24
CA PRO A 102 17.95 1.38 0.50
C PRO A 102 19.14 0.50 0.91
N PRO A 103 18.92 -0.50 1.78
CA PRO A 103 19.92 -1.54 2.09
C PRO A 103 20.51 -2.21 0.85
N ALA A 104 21.62 -2.94 0.99
CA ALA A 104 22.23 -3.65 -0.12
C ALA A 104 21.29 -4.75 -0.66
N ALA A 105 21.46 -5.15 -1.92
CA ALA A 105 20.56 -6.13 -2.55
C ALA A 105 20.65 -7.49 -1.88
N GLU A 106 21.86 -7.88 -1.48
CA GLU A 106 22.18 -9.09 -0.74
C GLU A 106 21.58 -9.12 0.69
N GLU A 107 21.16 -7.98 1.24
CA GLU A 107 20.55 -7.88 2.57
C GLU A 107 19.01 -7.91 2.51
N VAL A 108 18.41 -7.89 1.31
CA VAL A 108 16.95 -7.78 1.16
C VAL A 108 16.23 -8.96 1.78
N ASP A 109 16.69 -10.19 1.55
CA ASP A 109 16.05 -11.40 2.10
C ASP A 109 16.04 -11.38 3.63
N ASP A 110 17.17 -11.03 4.26
CA ASP A 110 17.30 -10.93 5.72
C ASP A 110 16.39 -9.83 6.28
N HIS A 111 16.32 -8.67 5.61
CA HIS A 111 15.43 -7.60 6.02
C HIS A 111 13.95 -7.96 5.85
N MET A 112 13.59 -8.71 4.82
CA MET A 112 12.21 -9.17 4.61
C MET A 112 11.80 -10.24 5.64
N ALA A 113 12.71 -11.14 6.00
CA ALA A 113 12.48 -12.09 7.09
C ALA A 113 12.26 -11.33 8.42
N LYS A 114 13.10 -10.34 8.71
CA LYS A 114 12.94 -9.48 9.90
C LYS A 114 11.65 -8.67 9.87
N PHE A 115 11.25 -8.14 8.71
CA PHE A 115 9.98 -7.44 8.54
C PHE A 115 8.79 -8.33 8.92
N GLU A 116 8.78 -9.60 8.52
CA GLU A 116 7.69 -10.52 8.85
C GLU A 116 7.61 -10.79 10.36
N GLU A 117 8.75 -10.98 11.03
CA GLU A 117 8.83 -11.10 12.49
C GLU A 117 8.32 -9.83 13.20
N GLU A 118 8.82 -8.66 12.80
CA GLU A 118 8.45 -7.35 13.36
C GLU A 118 6.96 -7.05 13.15
N LEU A 119 6.41 -7.39 11.98
CA LEU A 119 4.99 -7.24 11.67
C LEU A 119 4.13 -8.14 12.57
N GLY A 120 4.56 -9.40 12.76
CA GLY A 120 3.91 -10.34 13.67
C GLY A 120 3.88 -9.81 15.11
N GLY A 121 5.01 -9.29 15.61
CA GLY A 121 5.10 -8.66 16.94
C GLY A 121 4.26 -7.39 17.07
N THR A 122 4.09 -6.64 15.97
CA THR A 122 3.30 -5.40 15.94
C THR A 122 1.80 -5.67 15.79
N TRP A 123 1.38 -6.88 15.39
CA TRP A 123 -0.02 -7.15 15.01
C TRP A 123 -1.04 -6.93 16.14
N GLY A 124 -0.61 -7.01 17.40
CA GLY A 124 -1.44 -6.68 18.57
C GLY A 124 -1.73 -5.18 18.76
N ALA A 125 -1.02 -4.30 18.06
CA ALA A 125 -1.19 -2.85 18.14
C ALA A 125 -2.47 -2.36 17.42
N PRO A 126 -2.84 -1.08 17.58
CA PRO A 126 -3.94 -0.47 16.84
C PRO A 126 -3.76 -0.61 15.31
N PRO A 127 -4.87 -0.70 14.53
CA PRO A 127 -4.80 -0.86 13.07
C PRO A 127 -3.91 0.18 12.36
N ILE A 128 -3.95 1.43 12.82
CA ILE A 128 -3.15 2.53 12.27
C ILE A 128 -1.65 2.31 12.50
N THR A 129 -1.23 1.88 13.69
CA THR A 129 0.18 1.59 13.99
C THR A 129 0.72 0.46 13.11
N VAL A 130 -0.06 -0.62 12.95
CA VAL A 130 0.31 -1.74 12.06
C VAL A 130 0.49 -1.27 10.62
N ALA A 131 -0.45 -0.46 10.11
CA ALA A 131 -0.40 0.06 8.75
C ALA A 131 0.75 1.07 8.55
N ALA A 132 1.01 1.94 9.53
CA ALA A 132 2.11 2.90 9.52
C ALA A 132 3.47 2.18 9.50
N PHE A 133 3.65 1.17 10.35
CA PHE A 133 4.84 0.33 10.36
C PHE A 133 5.05 -0.34 9.00
N ALA A 134 4.03 -1.03 8.48
CA ALA A 134 4.15 -1.74 7.22
C ALA A 134 4.46 -0.78 6.05
N LEU A 135 3.77 0.37 5.99
CA LEU A 135 3.97 1.38 4.96
C LEU A 135 5.41 1.90 4.98
N TRP A 136 5.93 2.28 6.14
CA TRP A 136 7.31 2.76 6.25
C TRP A 136 8.33 1.65 5.96
N ARG A 137 8.22 0.50 6.65
CA ARG A 137 9.24 -0.56 6.64
C ARG A 137 9.46 -1.12 5.24
N ILE A 138 8.40 -1.31 4.46
CA ILE A 138 8.50 -1.77 3.06
C ILE A 138 9.22 -0.74 2.19
N ASN A 139 8.94 0.56 2.35
CA ASN A 139 9.63 1.60 1.58
C ASN A 139 11.10 1.73 1.98
N TRP A 140 11.40 1.57 3.28
CA TRP A 140 12.77 1.58 3.80
C TRP A 140 13.61 0.43 3.26
N ILE A 141 13.06 -0.80 3.24
CA ILE A 141 13.75 -1.98 2.69
C ILE A 141 13.88 -1.87 1.15
N HIS A 142 12.83 -1.37 0.50
CA HIS A 142 12.73 -1.22 -0.95
C HIS A 142 13.05 -2.54 -1.70
N PRO A 143 12.31 -3.63 -1.42
CA PRO A 143 12.75 -4.99 -1.77
C PRO A 143 12.65 -5.34 -3.26
N PHE A 144 11.97 -4.53 -4.07
CA PHE A 144 11.76 -4.81 -5.50
C PHE A 144 12.52 -3.84 -6.40
N LYS A 145 12.68 -4.19 -7.68
CA LYS A 145 13.35 -3.32 -8.67
C LYS A 145 12.58 -2.03 -8.95
N ASN A 146 11.26 -2.12 -9.03
CA ASN A 146 10.33 -1.00 -9.21
C ASN A 146 8.99 -1.37 -8.53
N GLY A 147 8.05 -0.45 -8.38
CA GLY A 147 6.72 -0.74 -7.81
C GLY A 147 6.66 -0.80 -6.27
N ASN A 148 7.76 -0.48 -5.57
CA ASN A 148 7.84 -0.52 -4.10
C ASN A 148 6.79 0.37 -3.42
N GLY A 149 6.67 1.63 -3.83
CA GLY A 149 5.72 2.56 -3.20
C GLY A 149 4.27 2.12 -3.38
N ARG A 150 3.91 1.59 -4.55
CA ARG A 150 2.56 1.03 -4.81
C ARG A 150 2.29 -0.17 -3.95
N THR A 151 3.25 -1.08 -3.88
CA THR A 151 3.15 -2.30 -3.07
C THR A 151 3.02 -1.97 -1.59
N ALA A 152 3.81 -1.03 -1.07
CA ALA A 152 3.76 -0.63 0.33
C ALA A 152 2.40 -0.03 0.71
N ARG A 153 1.81 0.82 -0.14
CA ARG A 153 0.46 1.37 0.08
C ARG A 153 -0.60 0.28 0.05
N ALA A 154 -0.54 -0.62 -0.94
CA ALA A 154 -1.48 -1.73 -1.03
C ALA A 154 -1.40 -2.65 0.19
N PHE A 155 -0.18 -2.99 0.64
CA PHE A 155 0.02 -3.84 1.82
C PHE A 155 -0.42 -3.16 3.12
N ALA A 156 -0.14 -1.87 3.29
CA ALA A 156 -0.62 -1.10 4.44
C ALA A 156 -2.16 -1.03 4.50
N TYR A 157 -2.80 -0.80 3.35
CA TYR A 157 -4.26 -0.83 3.24
C TYR A 157 -4.85 -2.22 3.49
N ALA A 158 -4.18 -3.27 3.01
CA ALA A 158 -4.52 -4.66 3.28
C ALA A 158 -4.47 -4.97 4.79
N CYS A 159 -3.46 -4.44 5.50
CA CYS A 159 -3.37 -4.55 6.96
C CYS A 159 -4.55 -3.86 7.64
N LEU A 160 -4.93 -2.65 7.22
CA LEU A 160 -6.13 -1.98 7.75
C LEU A 160 -7.38 -2.85 7.55
N CYS A 161 -7.62 -3.34 6.33
CA CYS A 161 -8.80 -4.16 6.03
C CYS A 161 -8.83 -5.45 6.86
N LEU A 162 -7.70 -6.13 7.03
CA LEU A 162 -7.60 -7.32 7.89
C LEU A 162 -7.86 -6.98 9.36
N LYS A 163 -7.28 -5.89 9.87
CA LYS A 163 -7.44 -5.44 11.26
C LYS A 163 -8.85 -4.94 11.57
N PHE A 164 -9.60 -4.44 10.58
CA PHE A 164 -11.02 -4.12 10.73
C PHE A 164 -11.93 -5.32 10.42
N GLY A 165 -11.44 -6.32 9.68
CA GLY A 165 -12.19 -7.52 9.33
C GLY A 165 -13.15 -7.33 8.15
N PHE A 166 -13.05 -6.25 7.39
CA PHE A 166 -13.83 -6.01 6.18
C PHE A 166 -13.07 -5.09 5.21
N LEU A 167 -13.48 -5.08 3.94
CA LEU A 167 -12.95 -4.13 2.97
C LEU A 167 -13.52 -2.75 3.31
N LEU A 168 -12.65 -1.79 3.61
CA LEU A 168 -13.09 -0.48 4.08
C LEU A 168 -13.95 0.22 3.01
N PRO A 169 -15.16 0.71 3.36
CA PRO A 169 -16.04 1.39 2.42
C PRO A 169 -15.54 2.81 2.14
N GLY A 170 -16.10 3.45 1.10
CA GLY A 170 -15.76 4.80 0.68
C GLY A 170 -15.44 4.89 -0.81
N THR A 171 -15.54 6.08 -1.38
CA THR A 171 -15.33 6.31 -2.83
C THR A 171 -13.86 6.38 -3.22
N LYS A 172 -13.00 6.83 -2.30
CA LYS A 172 -11.54 6.82 -2.46
C LYS A 172 -10.92 5.99 -1.35
N THR A 173 -10.02 5.09 -1.71
CA THR A 173 -9.29 4.30 -0.73
C THR A 173 -8.16 5.12 -0.09
N VAL A 174 -7.66 4.69 1.06
CA VAL A 174 -6.42 5.23 1.64
C VAL A 174 -5.26 5.16 0.64
N ILE A 175 -5.23 4.17 -0.28
CA ILE A 175 -4.20 4.11 -1.33
C ILE A 175 -4.27 5.33 -2.25
N ASP A 176 -5.48 5.69 -2.70
CA ASP A 176 -5.73 6.88 -3.53
C ASP A 176 -5.36 8.16 -2.76
N LEU A 177 -5.82 8.25 -1.52
CA LEU A 177 -5.64 9.44 -0.68
C LEU A 177 -4.18 9.69 -0.33
N ILE A 178 -3.37 8.64 -0.14
CA ILE A 178 -1.91 8.79 0.04
C ILE A 178 -1.28 9.43 -1.20
N MET A 179 -1.73 9.06 -2.40
CA MET A 179 -1.19 9.60 -3.65
C MET A 179 -1.59 11.05 -3.89
N VAL A 180 -2.82 11.42 -3.53
CA VAL A 180 -3.27 12.82 -3.55
C VAL A 180 -2.44 13.68 -2.59
N ASN A 181 -2.06 13.13 -1.43
CA ASN A 181 -1.32 13.83 -0.37
C ASN A 181 0.18 13.47 -0.34
N ARG A 182 0.77 13.24 -1.52
CA ARG A 182 2.16 12.75 -1.66
C ARG A 182 3.22 13.54 -0.88
N PRO A 183 3.23 14.88 -0.85
CA PRO A 183 4.25 15.63 -0.11
C PRO A 183 4.27 15.31 1.39
N GLU A 184 3.08 15.24 2.02
CA GLU A 184 2.94 14.91 3.44
C GLU A 184 3.35 13.46 3.74
N TYR A 185 2.97 12.53 2.86
CA TYR A 185 3.44 11.14 2.91
C TYR A 185 4.97 11.04 2.88
N GLN A 186 5.62 11.76 1.96
CA GLN A 186 7.09 11.77 1.88
C GLN A 186 7.73 12.39 3.12
N ASP A 187 7.11 13.42 3.72
CA ASP A 187 7.61 14.00 4.96
C ASP A 187 7.48 13.03 6.15
N ALA A 188 6.39 12.26 6.22
CA ALA A 188 6.22 11.23 7.24
C ALA A 188 7.29 10.13 7.13
N LEU A 189 7.59 9.67 5.90
CA LEU A 189 8.69 8.73 5.66
C LEU A 189 10.04 9.29 6.14
N ARG A 190 10.36 10.54 5.78
CA ARG A 190 11.64 11.17 6.18
C ARG A 190 11.80 11.29 7.69
N VAL A 191 10.72 11.49 8.44
CA VAL A 191 10.77 11.52 9.91
C VAL A 191 11.13 10.14 10.46
N ALA A 192 10.46 9.09 9.97
CA ALA A 192 10.73 7.72 10.38
C ALA A 192 12.15 7.27 9.98
N ASP A 193 12.61 7.60 8.77
CA ASP A 193 13.95 7.29 8.29
C ASP A 193 15.04 7.95 9.16
N ARG A 194 14.88 9.25 9.45
CA ARG A 194 15.83 10.01 10.27
C ARG A 194 15.94 9.43 11.68
N THR A 195 14.80 9.22 12.33
CA THR A 195 14.77 8.73 13.73
C THR A 195 15.27 7.29 13.83
N PHE A 196 14.96 6.44 12.85
CA PHE A 196 15.53 5.11 12.76
C PHE A 196 17.05 5.13 12.58
N ALA A 197 17.58 6.02 11.73
CA ALA A 197 19.03 6.17 11.56
C ALA A 197 19.74 6.68 12.81
N GLU A 198 19.09 7.54 13.61
CA GLU A 198 19.64 8.12 14.84
C GLU A 198 19.59 7.18 16.04
N ALA A 199 18.50 6.41 16.20
CA ALA A 199 18.21 5.66 17.43
C ALA A 199 17.95 4.16 17.23
N GLY A 200 17.89 3.67 15.99
CA GLY A 200 17.50 2.30 15.66
C GLY A 200 16.01 2.00 15.88
N ILE A 201 15.20 3.02 16.16
CA ILE A 201 13.75 2.92 16.40
C ILE A 201 13.07 4.03 15.59
N PRO A 202 12.10 3.71 14.72
CA PRO A 202 11.40 4.72 13.93
C PRO A 202 10.36 5.48 14.76
N ASP A 203 10.33 6.80 14.63
CA ASP A 203 9.17 7.60 15.02
C ASP A 203 8.13 7.58 13.92
N LEU A 204 7.04 6.84 14.17
CA LEU A 204 5.91 6.69 13.23
C LEU A 204 4.76 7.66 13.52
N SER A 205 4.85 8.54 14.54
CA SER A 205 3.75 9.41 14.96
C SER A 205 3.15 10.22 13.81
N LYS A 206 4.00 10.87 13.00
CA LYS A 206 3.57 11.63 11.83
C LYS A 206 2.89 10.76 10.76
N MET A 207 3.33 9.51 10.59
CA MET A 207 2.71 8.56 9.66
C MET A 207 1.34 8.10 10.19
N GLU A 208 1.23 7.86 11.49
CA GLU A 208 -0.02 7.47 12.15
C GLU A 208 -1.07 8.59 12.08
N GLU A 209 -0.68 9.84 12.36
CA GLU A 209 -1.54 11.02 12.23
C GLU A 209 -2.04 11.17 10.78
N PHE A 210 -1.13 11.03 9.82
CA PHE A 210 -1.44 11.07 8.40
C PHE A 210 -2.47 9.99 8.02
N LEU A 211 -2.18 8.72 8.31
CA LEU A 211 -3.06 7.60 7.96
C LEU A 211 -4.41 7.67 8.69
N THR A 212 -4.45 8.16 9.92
CA THR A 212 -5.70 8.36 10.68
C THR A 212 -6.61 9.33 9.96
N ARG A 213 -6.09 10.49 9.53
CA ARG A 213 -6.86 11.48 8.80
C ARG A 213 -7.39 10.91 7.48
N LEU A 214 -6.57 10.19 6.73
CA LEU A 214 -6.99 9.59 5.45
C LEU A 214 -8.05 8.50 5.65
N LEU A 215 -7.94 7.69 6.71
CA LEU A 215 -8.94 6.69 7.05
C LEU A 215 -10.29 7.35 7.38
N VAL A 216 -10.27 8.44 8.16
CA VAL A 216 -11.49 9.22 8.45
C VAL A 216 -12.08 9.79 7.16
N GLU A 217 -11.26 10.33 6.26
CA GLU A 217 -11.72 10.86 4.97
C GLU A 217 -12.36 9.77 4.09
N GLN A 218 -11.72 8.61 3.96
CA GLN A 218 -12.31 7.47 3.24
C GLN A 218 -13.66 7.07 3.83
N LEU A 219 -13.73 6.85 5.14
CA LEU A 219 -14.96 6.40 5.80
C LEU A 219 -16.07 7.46 5.78
N SER A 220 -15.72 8.75 5.72
CA SER A 220 -16.71 9.84 5.58
C SER A 220 -17.23 9.99 4.15
N SER A 221 -16.59 9.34 3.18
CA SER A 221 -16.96 9.43 1.75
C SER A 221 -17.95 8.35 1.31
N THR A 222 -18.50 7.56 2.24
CA THR A 222 -19.53 6.58 1.94
C THR A 222 -20.81 7.29 1.51
N GLU A 223 -21.38 6.91 0.36
CA GLU A 223 -22.72 7.34 0.02
C GLU A 223 -23.73 6.82 1.06
N PRO A 224 -24.81 7.57 1.37
CA PRO A 224 -25.90 7.03 2.16
C PRO A 224 -26.39 5.74 1.50
N PRO A 225 -26.84 4.73 2.27
CA PRO A 225 -27.47 3.56 1.67
C PRO A 225 -28.57 4.03 0.72
N GLU A 226 -28.59 3.50 -0.50
CA GLU A 226 -29.71 3.72 -1.42
C GLU A 226 -30.99 3.46 -0.63
N ALA A 227 -31.87 4.48 -0.54
CA ALA A 227 -33.15 4.30 0.11
C ALA A 227 -33.81 3.10 -0.56
N GLU A 228 -34.10 2.04 0.21
CA GLU A 228 -34.82 0.88 -0.29
C GLU A 228 -36.02 1.41 -1.09
N ALA A 229 -36.04 1.10 -2.40
CA ALA A 229 -37.16 1.48 -3.23
C ALA A 229 -38.42 0.92 -2.59
N ASP A 230 -39.27 1.80 -2.05
CA ASP A 230 -40.49 1.40 -1.38
C ASP A 230 -41.29 0.51 -2.35
N PRO A 231 -41.44 -0.80 -2.07
CA PRO A 231 -42.18 -1.69 -2.94
C PRO A 231 -43.66 -1.31 -3.04
N ALA A 232 -44.15 -0.37 -2.21
CA ALA A 232 -45.49 0.18 -2.24
C ALA A 232 -45.63 1.48 -3.05
N ALA A 233 -44.58 2.00 -3.69
CA ALA A 233 -44.71 3.19 -4.54
C ALA A 233 -45.63 2.90 -5.76
N PRO A 234 -46.75 3.62 -5.93
CA PRO A 234 -47.68 3.37 -7.02
C PRO A 234 -47.03 3.67 -8.38
N ARG A 235 -47.23 2.76 -9.33
CA ARG A 235 -46.81 2.89 -10.74
C ARG A 235 -47.55 3.99 -11.47
#